data_AF-A0AAE6K816-F1
#
_entry.id   AF-A0AAE6K816-F1
#
_cell.length_a   1.000
_cell.length_b   1.000
_cell.length_c   1.000
_cell.angle_alpha   90.00
_cell.angle_beta   90.00
_cell.angle_gamma   90.00
#
_symmetry.space_group_name_H-M   'P 1'
#
loop_
_entity.id
_entity.type
_entity.pdbx_description
1 polymer ?
#
loop_
_entity_poly.entity_id
_entity_poly.type
_entity_poly.pdbx_seq_one_letter_code
_entity_poly.pdbx_strand_id
1 'polypeptide(L)'
;MENDIKIQSGKDFLRCYPSSFILLINDNIDQAKKQLLNMGLVPAGKEGVEWMTEENMKLPHVVIHNNYIYKREVLLDHLQLKKWELEPGKLLPIAHYSDLLEKYKEEVHRDEQKKKYFGDLCDFERTPQKCWHAVLKDGENLALIPDYVKTPEMCRLAIQTERKWQNGLSTLIKEIPFAEVCLEELKKMPLDKPIEILDKAGYIRPEVMNDEIVDYLVSKVVGQSLNVIPVHLQTKERIEKAVEVSGSFSLLRNVRKDMLTPELYLKAAKHSWKSFCYIPPKNCTPEICLEVAIRFKDAFEPARVPMAVRSGSNIYSLFRTLENATKSSDYTVEQMKDLYNGKPLIVKNVHTDYQVHDNCVITFDKKHKQLLCRPVQKQTKEQVEKPMRKLQKTNMTPQKRKI
;
A
#
# COMPACT_ATOMS: atom_id res chain seq x y z
N MET A 1 29.63 36.37 -19.97
CA MET A 1 30.19 35.12 -20.52
C MET A 1 29.07 34.43 -21.26
N GLU A 2 28.85 34.89 -22.49
CA GLU A 2 27.88 34.35 -23.45
C GLU A 2 28.58 33.30 -24.31
N ASN A 3 27.77 32.35 -24.78
CA ASN A 3 28.02 31.41 -25.87
C ASN A 3 28.94 30.21 -25.61
N ASP A 4 28.36 29.16 -25.02
CA ASP A 4 28.81 27.77 -25.19
C ASP A 4 27.64 26.79 -25.48
N ILE A 5 26.56 27.28 -26.12
CA ILE A 5 25.39 26.44 -26.47
C ILE A 5 25.23 26.22 -27.99
N LYS A 6 26.09 26.77 -28.84
CA LYS A 6 26.09 26.46 -30.28
C LYS A 6 27.24 25.52 -30.61
N ILE A 7 27.02 24.62 -31.59
CA ILE A 7 27.99 23.68 -32.20
C ILE A 7 27.88 22.21 -31.73
N GLN A 8 26.67 21.71 -31.43
CA GLN A 8 26.41 20.27 -31.51
C GLN A 8 25.26 19.89 -32.45
N SER A 9 24.23 20.73 -32.61
CA SER A 9 23.08 20.41 -33.50
C SER A 9 23.36 20.55 -34.99
N GLY A 10 24.32 21.37 -35.42
CA GLY A 10 24.63 21.55 -36.86
C GLY A 10 25.32 20.36 -37.55
N LYS A 11 25.81 19.37 -36.80
CA LYS A 11 26.60 18.26 -37.35
C LYS A 11 25.76 17.08 -37.86
N ASP A 12 24.50 16.99 -37.49
CA ASP A 12 23.67 15.81 -37.80
C ASP A 12 22.99 15.88 -39.17
N PHE A 13 22.62 17.07 -39.68
CA PHE A 13 21.98 17.19 -41.01
C PHE A 13 22.89 16.82 -42.18
N LEU A 14 24.20 17.08 -42.05
CA LEU A 14 25.18 16.75 -43.07
C LEU A 14 25.37 15.24 -43.25
N ARG A 15 24.86 14.40 -42.33
CA ARG A 15 24.81 12.94 -42.50
C ARG A 15 23.91 12.50 -43.66
N CYS A 16 22.98 13.35 -44.08
CA CYS A 16 22.14 13.11 -45.26
C CYS A 16 22.87 13.40 -46.58
N TYR A 17 24.12 13.89 -46.53
CA TYR A 17 24.97 14.11 -47.68
C TYR A 17 26.13 13.10 -47.68
N PRO A 18 26.64 12.73 -48.87
CA PRO A 18 27.88 11.97 -48.98
C PRO A 18 29.03 12.68 -48.26
N SER A 19 30.03 11.91 -47.81
CA SER A 19 31.21 12.47 -47.14
C SER A 19 31.97 13.47 -48.01
N SER A 20 31.84 13.39 -49.35
CA SER A 20 32.43 14.31 -50.32
C SER A 20 31.43 14.70 -51.40
N PHE A 21 31.28 15.99 -51.68
CA PHE A 21 30.41 16.50 -52.75
C PHE A 21 30.83 17.90 -53.22
N ILE A 22 30.39 18.29 -54.41
CA ILE A 22 30.54 19.65 -54.92
C ILE A 22 29.30 20.44 -54.52
N LEU A 23 29.49 21.57 -53.84
CA LEU A 23 28.40 22.47 -53.47
C LEU A 23 28.38 23.67 -54.42
N LEU A 24 27.31 23.81 -55.19
CA LEU A 24 27.05 24.96 -56.05
C LEU A 24 26.37 26.05 -55.24
N ILE A 25 27.02 27.22 -55.17
CA ILE A 25 26.49 28.41 -54.53
C ILE A 25 25.67 29.16 -55.58
N ASN A 26 24.36 28.94 -55.55
CA ASN A 26 23.37 29.57 -56.43
C ASN A 26 22.69 30.79 -55.79
N ASP A 27 23.39 31.45 -54.86
CA ASP A 27 22.93 32.59 -54.07
C ASP A 27 24.09 33.57 -53.84
N ASN A 28 23.86 34.68 -53.14
CA ASN A 28 24.90 35.66 -52.79
C ASN A 28 26.06 34.99 -52.03
N ILE A 29 27.29 35.12 -52.55
CA ILE A 29 28.46 34.40 -52.04
C ILE A 29 28.82 34.83 -50.62
N ASP A 30 28.73 36.11 -50.29
CA ASP A 30 29.03 36.62 -48.95
C ASP A 30 28.04 36.13 -47.90
N GLN A 31 26.77 36.02 -48.27
CA GLN A 31 25.73 35.45 -47.41
C GLN A 31 25.91 33.94 -47.25
N ALA A 32 26.17 33.22 -48.34
CA ALA A 32 26.43 31.79 -48.32
C ALA A 32 27.64 31.45 -47.44
N LYS A 33 28.75 32.20 -47.58
CA LYS A 33 29.95 32.09 -46.74
C LYS A 33 29.60 32.13 -45.25
N LYS A 34 28.82 33.13 -44.81
CA LYS A 34 28.40 33.26 -43.40
C LYS A 34 27.53 32.09 -42.93
N GLN A 35 26.59 31.65 -43.76
CA GLN A 35 25.67 30.58 -43.38
C GLN A 35 26.34 29.20 -43.34
N LEU A 36 27.28 28.91 -44.24
CA LEU A 36 28.04 27.66 -44.19
C LEU A 36 28.84 27.52 -42.88
N LEU A 37 29.39 28.62 -42.37
CA LEU A 37 30.03 28.62 -41.05
C LEU A 37 29.02 28.41 -39.91
N ASN A 38 27.83 29.02 -39.99
CA ASN A 38 26.75 28.80 -39.00
C ASN A 38 26.25 27.35 -38.99
N MET A 39 26.31 26.67 -40.14
CA MET A 39 26.00 25.24 -40.29
C MET A 39 27.08 24.34 -39.67
N GLY A 40 28.22 24.90 -39.25
CA GLY A 40 29.31 24.15 -38.63
C GLY A 40 30.33 23.57 -39.61
N LEU A 41 30.32 24.00 -40.88
CA LEU A 41 31.37 23.67 -41.84
C LEU A 41 32.65 24.46 -41.54
N VAL A 42 33.80 23.83 -41.76
CA VAL A 42 35.11 24.36 -41.37
C VAL A 42 35.97 24.64 -42.61
N PRO A 43 36.61 25.79 -42.76
CA PRO A 43 37.57 25.99 -43.85
C PRO A 43 38.79 25.06 -43.72
N ALA A 44 39.19 24.42 -44.81
CA ALA A 44 40.33 23.49 -44.80
C ALA A 44 41.72 24.19 -44.75
N GLY A 45 41.79 25.47 -45.11
CA GLY A 45 43.04 26.23 -45.23
C GLY A 45 43.21 27.31 -44.15
N LYS A 46 44.46 27.75 -43.94
CA LYS A 46 44.81 28.83 -42.99
C LYS A 46 44.20 30.20 -43.36
N GLU A 47 43.90 30.40 -44.65
CA GLU A 47 43.22 31.58 -45.18
C GLU A 47 41.72 31.62 -44.84
N GLY A 48 41.19 30.56 -44.21
CA GLY A 48 39.78 30.46 -43.89
C GLY A 48 38.91 30.37 -45.14
N VAL A 49 37.79 31.10 -45.11
CA VAL A 49 36.86 31.29 -46.24
C VAL A 49 37.00 32.69 -46.88
N GLU A 50 38.08 33.43 -46.60
CA GLU A 50 38.26 34.80 -47.13
C GLU A 50 38.38 34.87 -48.65
N TRP A 51 38.82 33.78 -49.27
CA TRP A 51 38.88 33.64 -50.73
C TRP A 51 37.50 33.45 -51.39
N MET A 52 36.44 33.17 -50.63
CA MET A 52 35.09 32.97 -51.16
C MET A 52 34.40 34.32 -51.44
N THR A 53 34.76 34.94 -52.56
CA THR A 53 34.21 36.22 -53.04
C THR A 53 33.87 36.14 -54.52
N GLU A 54 32.93 36.95 -55.01
CA GLU A 54 32.54 36.98 -56.44
C GLU A 54 33.72 37.20 -57.40
N GLU A 55 34.68 38.04 -57.02
CA GLU A 55 35.87 38.33 -57.85
C GLU A 55 36.83 37.14 -57.96
N ASN A 56 36.95 36.34 -56.90
CA ASN A 56 37.93 35.26 -56.80
C ASN A 56 37.36 33.91 -57.26
N MET A 57 36.05 33.72 -57.20
CA MET A 57 35.39 32.47 -57.58
C MET A 57 34.94 32.51 -59.05
N LYS A 58 35.80 32.08 -59.97
CA LYS A 58 35.48 31.96 -61.42
C LYS A 58 34.19 31.20 -61.71
N LEU A 59 33.88 30.21 -60.88
CA LEU A 59 32.57 29.55 -60.81
C LEU A 59 32.20 29.43 -59.33
N PRO A 60 30.95 29.71 -58.93
CA PRO A 60 30.57 29.79 -57.52
C PRO A 60 30.35 28.38 -56.95
N HIS A 61 31.41 27.59 -56.81
CA HIS A 61 31.33 26.27 -56.19
C HIS A 61 32.53 25.96 -55.32
N VAL A 62 32.27 25.14 -54.32
CA VAL A 62 33.26 24.65 -53.35
C VAL A 62 33.17 23.13 -53.26
N VAL A 63 34.21 22.50 -52.73
CA VAL A 63 34.20 21.06 -52.45
C VAL A 63 34.05 20.87 -50.96
N ILE A 64 33.05 20.09 -50.56
CA ILE A 64 32.87 19.69 -49.16
C ILE A 64 33.44 18.29 -49.01
N HIS A 65 34.34 18.08 -48.03
CA HIS A 65 34.80 16.76 -47.61
C HIS A 65 34.86 16.68 -46.08
N ASN A 66 34.13 15.73 -45.47
CA ASN A 66 34.08 15.50 -44.02
C ASN A 66 33.86 16.80 -43.22
N ASN A 67 32.90 17.62 -43.64
CA ASN A 67 32.53 18.93 -43.08
C ASN A 67 33.54 20.07 -43.32
N TYR A 68 34.59 19.83 -44.11
CA TYR A 68 35.54 20.88 -44.47
C TYR A 68 35.23 21.47 -45.85
N ILE A 69 35.39 22.78 -45.96
CA ILE A 69 35.22 23.56 -47.18
C ILE A 69 36.60 23.70 -47.85
N TYR A 70 36.71 23.16 -49.06
CA TYR A 70 37.90 23.23 -49.91
C TYR A 70 37.62 24.09 -51.14
N LYS A 71 38.67 24.74 -51.64
CA LYS A 71 38.64 25.40 -52.95
C LYS A 71 38.50 24.34 -54.06
N ARG A 72 37.94 24.75 -55.20
CA ARG A 72 37.75 23.86 -56.37
C ARG A 72 39.03 23.16 -56.81
N GLU A 73 40.18 23.83 -56.70
CA GLU A 73 41.47 23.34 -57.20
C GLU A 73 41.86 21.98 -56.62
N VAL A 74 41.29 21.59 -55.46
CA VAL A 74 41.48 20.24 -54.90
C VAL A 74 41.02 19.13 -55.85
N LEU A 75 40.07 19.40 -56.75
CA LEU A 75 39.63 18.43 -57.77
C LEU A 75 40.71 18.12 -58.81
N LEU A 76 41.74 18.97 -58.93
CA LEU A 76 42.89 18.77 -59.79
C LEU A 76 44.04 18.03 -59.05
N ASP A 77 43.95 17.90 -57.73
CA ASP A 77 44.96 17.22 -56.91
C ASP A 77 44.62 15.74 -56.71
N HIS A 78 45.10 14.91 -57.63
CA HIS A 78 44.90 13.46 -57.60
C HIS A 78 45.42 12.78 -56.32
N LEU A 79 46.45 13.35 -55.67
CA LEU A 79 46.98 12.80 -54.42
C LEU A 79 46.04 13.05 -53.26
N GLN A 80 45.42 14.25 -53.18
CA GLN A 80 44.43 14.56 -52.15
C GLN A 80 43.13 13.76 -52.36
N LEU A 81 42.64 13.66 -53.59
CA LEU A 81 41.45 12.85 -53.88
C LEU A 81 41.67 11.37 -53.53
N LYS A 82 42.88 10.84 -53.75
CA LYS A 82 43.24 9.47 -53.34
C LYS A 82 43.22 9.30 -51.81
N LYS A 83 43.61 10.32 -51.03
CA LYS A 83 43.51 10.28 -49.55
C LYS A 83 42.06 10.26 -49.08
N TRP A 84 41.13 10.78 -49.87
CA TRP A 84 39.70 10.69 -49.62
C TRP A 84 39.08 9.39 -50.16
N GLU A 85 39.92 8.45 -50.61
CA GLU A 85 39.53 7.15 -51.17
C GLU A 85 38.57 7.28 -52.38
N LEU A 86 38.64 8.40 -53.11
CA LEU A 86 37.82 8.62 -54.30
C LEU A 86 38.44 7.93 -55.53
N GLU A 87 37.61 7.17 -56.24
CA GLU A 87 38.01 6.48 -57.48
C GLU A 87 38.40 7.50 -58.57
N PRO A 88 39.59 7.36 -59.20
CA PRO A 88 40.00 8.23 -60.29
C PRO A 88 38.97 8.23 -61.44
N GLY A 89 38.51 9.41 -61.85
CA GLY A 89 37.52 9.57 -62.93
C GLY A 89 36.06 9.52 -62.49
N LYS A 90 35.77 9.24 -61.21
CA LYS A 90 34.41 9.30 -60.66
C LYS A 90 34.03 10.74 -60.35
N LEU A 91 32.88 11.18 -60.85
CA LEU A 91 32.35 12.51 -60.57
C LEU A 91 31.78 12.57 -59.15
N LEU A 92 32.18 13.58 -58.39
CA LEU A 92 31.56 13.87 -57.09
C LEU A 92 30.10 14.30 -57.31
N PRO A 93 29.18 13.89 -56.42
CA PRO A 93 27.80 14.34 -56.48
C PRO A 93 27.73 15.86 -56.31
N ILE A 94 26.75 16.46 -56.95
CA ILE A 94 26.53 17.91 -56.94
C ILE A 94 25.33 18.22 -56.04
N ALA A 95 25.50 19.17 -55.13
CA ALA A 95 24.46 19.71 -54.27
C ALA A 95 24.30 21.21 -54.52
N HIS A 96 23.09 21.73 -54.36
CA HIS A 96 22.82 23.16 -54.40
C HIS A 96 22.77 23.76 -52.99
N TYR A 97 23.33 24.96 -52.83
CA TYR A 97 23.32 25.69 -51.57
C TYR A 97 21.89 25.98 -51.09
N SER A 98 20.97 26.31 -51.99
CA SER A 98 19.54 26.50 -51.68
C SER A 98 18.94 25.32 -50.93
N ASP A 99 19.17 24.10 -51.42
CA ASP A 99 18.57 22.87 -50.89
C ASP A 99 19.21 22.50 -49.55
N LEU A 100 20.52 22.74 -49.44
CA LEU A 100 21.27 22.54 -48.21
C LEU A 100 20.80 23.53 -47.12
N LEU A 101 20.54 24.79 -47.49
CA LEU A 101 20.02 25.82 -46.59
C LEU A 101 18.58 25.52 -46.16
N GLU A 102 17.73 25.05 -47.06
CA GLU A 102 16.36 24.64 -46.75
C GLU A 102 16.34 23.51 -45.72
N LYS A 103 17.10 22.43 -45.97
CA LYS A 103 17.21 21.32 -45.01
C LYS A 103 17.78 21.75 -43.67
N TYR A 104 18.78 22.63 -43.65
CA TYR A 104 19.31 23.19 -42.42
C TYR A 104 18.24 23.97 -41.64
N LYS A 105 17.45 24.82 -42.32
CA LYS A 105 16.33 25.54 -41.69
C LYS A 105 15.27 24.59 -41.14
N GLU A 106 14.92 23.53 -41.86
CA GLU A 106 13.99 22.50 -41.37
C GLU A 106 14.51 21.78 -40.11
N GLU A 107 15.81 21.49 -40.05
CA GLU A 107 16.42 20.87 -38.87
C GLU A 107 16.52 21.82 -37.69
N VAL A 108 16.91 23.08 -37.91
CA VAL A 108 16.89 24.11 -36.86
C VAL A 108 15.47 24.31 -36.33
N HIS A 109 14.45 24.36 -37.19
CA HIS A 109 13.05 24.44 -36.77
C HIS A 109 12.59 23.18 -36.01
N ARG A 110 13.04 21.98 -36.41
CA ARG A 110 12.79 20.74 -35.65
C ARG A 110 13.44 20.77 -34.27
N ASP A 111 14.63 21.35 -34.15
CA ASP A 111 15.37 21.48 -32.89
C ASP A 111 14.80 22.57 -31.98
N GLU A 112 14.32 23.69 -32.52
CA GLU A 112 13.54 24.70 -31.78
C GLU A 112 12.20 24.13 -31.30
N GLN A 113 11.64 23.15 -32.01
CA GLN A 113 10.48 22.35 -31.60
C GLN A 113 10.86 21.12 -30.75
N LYS A 114 12.08 21.01 -30.21
CA LYS A 114 12.39 20.01 -29.16
C LYS A 114 11.47 20.24 -27.95
N LYS A 115 10.41 19.44 -27.96
CA LYS A 115 9.29 19.31 -27.01
C LYS A 115 9.66 19.69 -25.58
N LYS A 116 9.02 20.74 -25.07
CA LYS A 116 8.76 20.89 -23.64
C LYS A 116 7.98 19.64 -23.19
N TYR A 117 8.53 18.81 -22.30
CA TYR A 117 7.80 17.67 -21.74
C TYR A 117 6.62 18.20 -20.92
N PHE A 118 5.54 17.43 -20.76
CA PHE A 118 4.38 17.90 -20.00
C PHE A 118 4.75 18.36 -18.58
N GLY A 119 5.74 17.69 -17.97
CA GLY A 119 6.29 18.07 -16.66
C GLY A 119 6.98 19.44 -16.62
N ASP A 120 7.48 19.93 -17.76
CA ASP A 120 8.16 21.23 -17.85
C ASP A 120 7.15 22.40 -17.93
N LEU A 121 5.87 22.13 -18.18
CA LEU A 121 4.81 23.14 -18.23
C LEU A 121 4.55 23.72 -16.84
N CYS A 122 4.44 25.05 -16.74
CA CYS A 122 3.96 25.71 -15.53
C CYS A 122 2.44 25.55 -15.39
N ASP A 123 1.90 25.84 -14.21
CA ASP A 123 0.48 25.66 -13.91
C ASP A 123 -0.45 26.44 -14.84
N PHE A 124 -0.05 27.63 -15.30
CA PHE A 124 -0.82 28.42 -16.26
C PHE A 124 -0.87 27.78 -17.66
N GLU A 125 0.17 27.04 -18.05
CA GLU A 125 0.23 26.37 -19.35
C GLU A 125 -0.56 25.05 -19.36
N ARG A 126 -0.89 24.49 -18.18
CA ARG A 126 -1.63 23.24 -17.98
C ARG A 126 -3.13 23.44 -18.13
N THR A 127 -3.57 23.78 -19.33
CA THR A 127 -5.00 23.85 -19.65
C THR A 127 -5.67 22.48 -19.50
N PRO A 128 -7.00 22.41 -19.25
CA PRO A 128 -7.71 21.14 -19.15
C PRO A 128 -7.50 20.23 -20.37
N GLN A 129 -7.45 20.78 -21.58
CA GLN A 129 -7.21 20.02 -22.81
C GLN A 129 -5.80 19.40 -22.86
N LYS A 130 -4.77 20.16 -22.45
CA LYS A 130 -3.39 19.66 -22.40
C LYS A 130 -3.22 18.59 -21.32
N CYS A 131 -3.83 18.80 -20.15
CA CYS A 131 -3.86 17.83 -19.06
C CYS A 131 -4.53 16.52 -19.50
N TRP A 132 -5.71 16.62 -20.13
CA TRP A 132 -6.42 15.47 -20.68
C TRP A 132 -5.57 14.70 -21.71
N HIS A 133 -4.96 15.41 -22.66
CA HIS A 133 -4.11 14.79 -23.68
C HIS A 133 -2.86 14.13 -23.08
N ALA A 134 -2.28 14.71 -22.03
CA ALA A 134 -1.15 14.12 -21.33
C ALA A 134 -1.52 12.81 -20.65
N VAL A 135 -2.64 12.78 -19.91
CA VAL A 135 -3.15 11.56 -19.26
C VAL A 135 -3.56 10.49 -20.27
N LEU A 136 -4.14 10.89 -21.40
CA LEU A 136 -4.49 9.96 -22.48
C LEU A 136 -3.27 9.24 -23.04
N LYS A 137 -2.12 9.93 -23.11
CA LYS A 137 -0.88 9.37 -23.63
C LYS A 137 -0.20 8.43 -22.64
N ASP A 138 -0.20 8.81 -21.36
CA ASP A 138 0.44 8.10 -20.26
C ASP A 138 -0.26 8.53 -18.97
N GLY A 139 -0.88 7.58 -18.27
CA GLY A 139 -1.72 7.86 -17.12
C GLY A 139 -0.91 8.34 -15.91
N GLU A 140 0.39 8.02 -15.82
CA GLU A 140 1.27 8.51 -14.76
C GLU A 140 1.42 10.05 -14.78
N ASN A 141 1.15 10.70 -15.92
CA ASN A 141 1.12 12.16 -16.00
C ASN A 141 0.08 12.79 -15.08
N LEU A 142 -0.88 12.03 -14.53
CA LEU A 142 -1.81 12.50 -13.51
C LEU A 142 -1.07 13.09 -12.29
N ALA A 143 0.11 12.57 -11.94
CA ALA A 143 0.94 13.07 -10.85
C ALA A 143 1.48 14.49 -11.10
N LEU A 144 1.54 14.92 -12.35
CA LEU A 144 2.05 16.24 -12.75
C LEU A 144 0.93 17.30 -12.81
N ILE A 145 -0.33 16.90 -12.64
CA ILE A 145 -1.49 17.78 -12.75
C ILE A 145 -1.88 18.26 -11.35
N PRO A 146 -2.09 19.56 -11.13
CA PRO A 146 -2.61 20.06 -9.86
C PRO A 146 -4.03 19.57 -9.57
N ASP A 147 -4.36 19.32 -8.30
CA ASP A 147 -5.66 18.76 -7.90
C ASP A 147 -6.86 19.59 -8.36
N TYR A 148 -6.75 20.92 -8.38
CA TYR A 148 -7.84 21.81 -8.84
C TYR A 148 -8.15 21.71 -10.34
N VAL A 149 -7.27 21.08 -11.13
CA VAL A 149 -7.47 20.82 -12.58
C VAL A 149 -7.98 19.40 -12.83
N LYS A 150 -7.76 18.48 -11.90
CA LYS A 150 -8.18 17.08 -12.06
C LYS A 150 -9.71 17.00 -12.08
N THR A 151 -10.24 16.05 -12.85
CA THR A 151 -11.66 15.68 -12.82
C THR A 151 -11.79 14.17 -12.57
N PRO A 152 -12.93 13.69 -12.06
CA PRO A 152 -13.16 12.26 -11.88
C PRO A 152 -12.96 11.46 -13.18
N GLU A 153 -13.40 11.98 -14.32
CA GLU A 153 -13.25 11.36 -15.64
C GLU A 153 -11.78 11.26 -16.05
N MET A 154 -10.98 12.29 -15.78
CA MET A 154 -9.55 12.29 -16.05
C MET A 154 -8.82 11.26 -15.18
N CYS A 155 -9.19 11.13 -13.90
CA CYS A 155 -8.64 10.09 -13.02
C CYS A 155 -9.02 8.68 -13.49
N ARG A 156 -10.28 8.47 -13.91
CA ARG A 156 -10.70 7.20 -14.51
C ARG A 156 -9.94 6.88 -15.79
N LEU A 157 -9.69 7.88 -16.64
CA LEU A 157 -8.88 7.73 -17.85
C LEU A 157 -7.44 7.32 -17.50
N ALA A 158 -6.81 7.99 -16.53
CA ALA A 158 -5.46 7.65 -16.08
C ALA A 158 -5.34 6.17 -15.68
N ILE A 159 -6.28 5.70 -14.86
CA ILE A 159 -6.35 4.31 -14.43
C ILE A 159 -6.51 3.37 -15.64
N GLN A 160 -7.38 3.71 -16.59
CA GLN A 160 -7.60 2.90 -17.79
C GLN A 160 -6.35 2.79 -18.66
N THR A 161 -5.60 3.88 -18.82
CA THR A 161 -4.35 3.92 -19.58
C THR A 161 -3.25 3.06 -18.93
N GLU A 162 -3.14 3.09 -17.59
CA GLU A 162 -2.10 2.37 -16.83
C GLU A 162 -2.33 0.88 -16.59
N ARG A 163 -3.53 0.36 -16.89
CA ARG A 163 -3.91 -1.05 -16.64
C ARG A 163 -3.06 -2.11 -17.37
N LYS A 164 -1.99 -1.70 -18.06
CA LYS A 164 -0.95 -2.58 -18.60
C LYS A 164 0.00 -3.15 -17.51
N TRP A 165 0.06 -2.58 -16.30
CA TRP A 165 0.98 -3.02 -15.25
C TRP A 165 0.28 -3.32 -13.91
N GLN A 166 0.50 -4.51 -13.33
CA GLN A 166 -0.14 -4.99 -12.10
C GLN A 166 0.07 -4.07 -10.86
N ASN A 167 1.10 -3.21 -10.87
CA ASN A 167 1.42 -2.29 -9.78
C ASN A 167 0.92 -0.84 -9.99
N GLY A 168 0.42 -0.48 -11.18
CA GLY A 168 0.11 0.91 -11.56
C GLY A 168 -1.01 1.58 -10.74
N LEU A 169 -1.90 0.79 -10.12
CA LEU A 169 -2.97 1.36 -9.29
C LEU A 169 -2.44 2.00 -8.00
N SER A 170 -1.36 1.47 -7.38
CA SER A 170 -0.82 2.07 -6.15
C SER A 170 -0.20 3.44 -6.40
N THR A 171 0.51 3.60 -7.52
CA THR A 171 1.15 4.86 -7.89
C THR A 171 0.13 5.91 -8.29
N LEU A 172 -0.96 5.51 -8.94
CA LEU A 172 -2.02 6.43 -9.33
C LEU A 172 -2.98 6.80 -8.20
N ILE A 173 -3.38 5.85 -7.34
CA ILE A 173 -4.45 6.10 -6.36
C ILE A 173 -4.11 7.22 -5.36
N LYS A 174 -2.82 7.39 -5.03
CA LYS A 174 -2.33 8.50 -4.21
C LYS A 174 -2.47 9.87 -4.88
N GLU A 175 -2.58 9.92 -6.21
CA GLU A 175 -2.72 11.14 -7.00
C GLU A 175 -4.19 11.51 -7.24
N ILE A 176 -5.15 10.65 -6.89
CA ILE A 176 -6.59 10.84 -7.15
C ILE A 176 -7.24 11.60 -5.98
N PRO A 177 -7.78 12.82 -6.19
CA PRO A 177 -8.45 13.60 -5.15
C PRO A 177 -9.94 13.25 -4.96
N PHE A 178 -10.43 12.21 -5.62
CA PHE A 178 -11.86 11.86 -5.71
C PHE A 178 -12.15 10.52 -5.03
N ALA A 179 -12.86 10.57 -3.91
CA ALA A 179 -13.14 9.39 -3.08
C ALA A 179 -13.97 8.34 -3.83
N GLU A 180 -14.93 8.78 -4.65
CA GLU A 180 -15.79 7.93 -5.45
C GLU A 180 -14.99 7.11 -6.48
N VAL A 181 -13.97 7.70 -7.10
CA VAL A 181 -13.09 7.02 -8.07
C VAL A 181 -12.23 5.98 -7.35
N CYS A 182 -11.66 6.33 -6.19
CA CYS A 182 -10.92 5.39 -5.36
C CYS A 182 -11.78 4.19 -4.94
N LEU A 183 -13.01 4.44 -4.48
CA LEU A 183 -13.94 3.39 -4.05
C LEU A 183 -14.36 2.46 -5.21
N GLU A 184 -14.62 3.01 -6.39
CA GLU A 184 -14.92 2.24 -7.61
C GLU A 184 -13.81 1.24 -7.92
N GLU A 185 -12.55 1.65 -7.82
CA GLU A 185 -11.41 0.75 -8.08
C GLU A 185 -11.23 -0.30 -6.99
N LEU A 186 -11.37 0.05 -5.71
CA LEU A 186 -11.34 -0.92 -4.62
C LEU A 186 -12.42 -1.99 -4.78
N LYS A 187 -13.64 -1.60 -5.20
CA LYS A 187 -14.77 -2.53 -5.43
C LYS A 187 -14.56 -3.50 -6.60
N LYS A 188 -13.69 -3.18 -7.55
CA LYS A 188 -13.35 -4.06 -8.69
C LYS A 188 -12.37 -5.17 -8.29
N MET A 189 -11.70 -5.04 -7.14
CA MET A 189 -10.74 -6.02 -6.65
C MET A 189 -11.44 -7.24 -6.03
N PRO A 190 -10.83 -8.43 -6.11
CA PRO A 190 -11.45 -9.64 -5.59
C PRO A 190 -11.36 -9.70 -4.05
N LEU A 191 -12.50 -9.94 -3.40
CA LEU A 191 -12.64 -9.88 -1.94
C LEU A 191 -11.92 -11.04 -1.20
N ASP A 192 -11.54 -12.10 -1.90
CA ASP A 192 -10.76 -13.22 -1.35
C ASP A 192 -9.28 -12.85 -1.12
N LYS A 193 -8.85 -11.69 -1.61
CA LYS A 193 -7.51 -11.10 -1.44
C LYS A 193 -7.56 -9.80 -0.63
N PRO A 194 -8.03 -9.82 0.62
CA PRO A 194 -8.28 -8.61 1.39
C PRO A 194 -7.03 -7.78 1.65
N ILE A 195 -5.86 -8.42 1.78
CA ILE A 195 -4.59 -7.72 2.01
C ILE A 195 -4.21 -6.85 0.81
N GLU A 196 -4.49 -7.29 -0.42
CA GLU A 196 -4.21 -6.50 -1.62
C GLU A 196 -5.11 -5.25 -1.66
N ILE A 197 -6.39 -5.37 -1.30
CA ILE A 197 -7.32 -4.24 -1.22
C ILE A 197 -6.85 -3.24 -0.15
N LEU A 198 -6.45 -3.72 1.02
CA LEU A 198 -5.95 -2.87 2.10
C LEU A 198 -4.63 -2.18 1.72
N ASP A 199 -3.73 -2.86 1.03
CA ASP A 199 -2.49 -2.26 0.52
C ASP A 199 -2.82 -1.07 -0.40
N LYS A 200 -3.72 -1.25 -1.38
CA LYS A 200 -4.16 -0.15 -2.26
C LYS A 200 -4.86 0.97 -1.50
N ALA A 201 -5.76 0.63 -0.58
CA ALA A 201 -6.46 1.61 0.24
C ALA A 201 -5.49 2.42 1.12
N GLY A 202 -4.37 1.85 1.54
CA GLY A 202 -3.32 2.52 2.31
C GLY A 202 -2.59 3.63 1.54
N TYR A 203 -2.69 3.67 0.20
CA TYR A 203 -2.16 4.76 -0.62
C TYR A 203 -3.17 5.91 -0.83
N ILE A 204 -4.44 5.73 -0.46
CA ILE A 204 -5.45 6.80 -0.53
C ILE A 204 -5.05 7.88 0.48
N ARG A 205 -4.99 9.13 0.01
CA ARG A 205 -4.61 10.24 0.88
C ARG A 205 -5.63 10.41 2.02
N PRO A 206 -5.20 10.73 3.25
CA PRO A 206 -6.10 10.85 4.40
C PRO A 206 -7.28 11.80 4.17
N GLU A 207 -7.08 12.89 3.43
CA GLU A 207 -8.11 13.87 3.10
C GLU A 207 -9.13 13.39 2.04
N VAL A 208 -8.80 12.34 1.28
CA VAL A 208 -9.70 11.69 0.30
C VAL A 208 -10.45 10.52 0.92
N MET A 209 -9.89 9.91 1.97
CA MET A 209 -10.52 8.82 2.71
C MET A 209 -11.81 9.32 3.38
N ASN A 210 -12.98 8.94 2.85
CA ASN A 210 -14.29 9.36 3.37
C ASN A 210 -15.04 8.21 4.07
N ASP A 211 -16.21 8.52 4.61
CA ASP A 211 -17.04 7.55 5.32
C ASP A 211 -17.44 6.34 4.46
N GLU A 212 -17.73 6.53 3.17
CA GLU A 212 -18.13 5.43 2.28
C GLU A 212 -16.99 4.43 2.05
N ILE A 213 -15.76 4.92 1.84
CA ILE A 213 -14.59 4.03 1.71
C ILE A 213 -14.37 3.29 3.02
N VAL A 214 -14.39 4.01 4.15
CA VAL A 214 -14.18 3.42 5.46
C VAL A 214 -15.19 2.32 5.76
N ASP A 215 -16.48 2.60 5.54
CA ASP A 215 -17.55 1.65 5.81
C ASP A 215 -17.48 0.43 4.88
N TYR A 216 -17.07 0.62 3.62
CA TYR A 216 -16.77 -0.48 2.70
C TYR A 216 -15.61 -1.36 3.22
N LEU A 217 -14.49 -0.75 3.61
CA LEU A 217 -13.30 -1.47 4.09
C LEU A 217 -13.59 -2.27 5.37
N VAL A 218 -14.31 -1.67 6.32
CA VAL A 218 -14.68 -2.30 7.61
C VAL A 218 -15.68 -3.43 7.42
N SER A 219 -16.65 -3.27 6.51
CA SER A 219 -17.76 -4.23 6.38
C SER A 219 -17.53 -5.35 5.35
N LYS A 220 -16.74 -5.11 4.30
CA LYS A 220 -16.61 -6.05 3.17
C LYS A 220 -15.22 -6.67 3.00
N VAL A 221 -14.15 -5.99 3.40
CA VAL A 221 -12.79 -6.44 3.10
C VAL A 221 -12.27 -7.33 4.23
N VAL A 222 -11.95 -6.78 5.40
CA VAL A 222 -11.67 -7.48 6.68
C VAL A 222 -11.44 -6.42 7.78
N GLY A 223 -11.44 -6.81 9.05
CA GLY A 223 -11.19 -5.92 10.18
C GLY A 223 -9.76 -5.35 10.27
N GLN A 224 -8.77 -5.85 9.52
CA GLN A 224 -7.47 -5.17 9.39
C GLN A 224 -7.56 -3.80 8.69
N SER A 225 -8.72 -3.45 8.15
CA SER A 225 -9.01 -2.12 7.59
C SER A 225 -8.69 -0.97 8.54
N LEU A 226 -8.79 -1.16 9.85
CA LEU A 226 -8.44 -0.13 10.83
C LEU A 226 -6.99 0.37 10.68
N ASN A 227 -6.08 -0.43 10.11
CA ASN A 227 -4.69 -0.04 9.89
C ASN A 227 -4.54 1.12 8.89
N VAL A 228 -5.45 1.25 7.93
CA VAL A 228 -5.41 2.24 6.85
C VAL A 228 -6.41 3.38 7.05
N ILE A 229 -7.26 3.30 8.08
CA ILE A 229 -8.29 4.30 8.36
C ILE A 229 -7.70 5.43 9.21
N PRO A 230 -7.79 6.70 8.78
CA PRO A 230 -7.40 7.86 9.57
C PRO A 230 -8.02 7.88 10.97
N VAL A 231 -7.25 8.30 11.96
CA VAL A 231 -7.64 8.29 13.39
C VAL A 231 -8.97 9.00 13.64
N HIS A 232 -9.23 10.11 12.95
CA HIS A 232 -10.47 10.88 13.11
C HIS A 232 -11.72 10.17 12.57
N LEU A 233 -11.55 9.20 11.65
CA LEU A 233 -12.64 8.37 11.10
C LEU A 233 -12.84 7.06 11.87
N GLN A 234 -12.00 6.76 12.85
CA GLN A 234 -12.16 5.63 13.74
C GLN A 234 -13.20 5.94 14.83
N THR A 235 -14.44 5.57 14.57
CA THR A 235 -15.53 5.60 15.54
C THR A 235 -15.61 4.29 16.33
N LYS A 236 -16.28 4.32 17.48
CA LYS A 236 -16.55 3.13 18.27
C LYS A 236 -17.31 2.08 17.46
N GLU A 237 -18.34 2.48 16.70
CA GLU A 237 -19.12 1.53 15.89
C GLU A 237 -18.26 0.84 14.83
N ARG A 238 -17.38 1.58 14.15
CA ARG A 238 -16.48 1.04 13.12
C ARG A 238 -15.47 0.05 13.69
N ILE A 239 -14.87 0.37 14.84
CA ILE A 239 -13.94 -0.52 15.52
C ILE A 239 -14.65 -1.80 15.97
N GLU A 240 -15.83 -1.68 16.58
CA GLU A 240 -16.62 -2.84 16.97
C GLU A 240 -17.01 -3.69 15.76
N LYS A 241 -17.33 -3.07 14.63
CA LYS A 241 -17.64 -3.78 13.39
C LYS A 241 -16.43 -4.53 12.83
N ALA A 242 -15.25 -3.93 12.86
CA ALA A 242 -14.00 -4.58 12.46
C ALA A 242 -13.69 -5.80 13.35
N VAL A 243 -13.95 -5.70 14.65
CA VAL A 243 -13.82 -6.80 15.61
C VAL A 243 -14.83 -7.93 15.34
N GLU A 244 -16.07 -7.60 14.96
CA GLU A 244 -17.05 -8.61 14.57
C GLU A 244 -16.61 -9.43 13.34
N VAL A 245 -15.91 -8.79 12.40
CA VAL A 245 -15.46 -9.42 11.14
C VAL A 245 -14.15 -10.19 11.30
N SER A 246 -13.23 -9.76 12.18
CA SER A 246 -11.88 -10.34 12.24
C SER A 246 -11.32 -10.57 13.64
N GLY A 247 -12.11 -10.36 14.69
CA GLY A 247 -11.66 -10.48 16.07
C GLY A 247 -10.51 -9.51 16.40
N SER A 248 -9.62 -9.92 17.30
CA SER A 248 -8.48 -9.15 17.81
C SER A 248 -7.44 -8.85 16.74
N PHE A 249 -7.48 -9.57 15.61
CA PHE A 249 -6.59 -9.30 14.49
C PHE A 249 -6.80 -7.89 13.93
N SER A 250 -8.03 -7.36 14.02
CA SER A 250 -8.35 -5.96 13.68
C SER A 250 -7.70 -4.93 14.61
N LEU A 251 -7.31 -5.32 15.83
CA LEU A 251 -6.84 -4.41 16.88
C LEU A 251 -5.31 -4.29 16.95
N LEU A 252 -4.59 -4.92 16.02
CA LEU A 252 -3.13 -5.03 16.10
C LEU A 252 -2.38 -3.74 15.77
N ARG A 253 -2.94 -2.86 14.93
CA ARG A 253 -2.22 -1.70 14.38
C ARG A 253 -3.13 -0.50 14.20
N ASN A 254 -2.57 0.69 14.43
CA ASN A 254 -3.18 1.99 14.23
C ASN A 254 -4.58 2.20 14.84
N VAL A 255 -4.96 1.41 15.85
CA VAL A 255 -6.21 1.63 16.58
C VAL A 255 -6.02 2.67 17.67
N ARG A 256 -6.96 3.61 17.74
CA ARG A 256 -7.10 4.58 18.82
C ARG A 256 -7.02 3.93 20.20
N LYS A 257 -6.02 4.33 21.00
CA LYS A 257 -5.74 3.72 22.32
C LYS A 257 -6.89 3.90 23.32
N ASP A 258 -7.62 5.01 23.23
CA ASP A 258 -8.80 5.32 24.05
C ASP A 258 -9.98 4.38 23.78
N MET A 259 -10.00 3.70 22.62
CA MET A 259 -11.04 2.74 22.25
C MET A 259 -10.72 1.31 22.70
N LEU A 260 -9.49 1.04 23.17
CA LEU A 260 -9.05 -0.30 23.57
C LEU A 260 -9.48 -0.62 25.01
N THR A 261 -10.75 -1.01 25.17
CA THR A 261 -11.35 -1.32 26.47
C THR A 261 -11.40 -2.83 26.75
N PRO A 262 -11.53 -3.25 28.03
CA PRO A 262 -11.76 -4.66 28.37
C PRO A 262 -12.99 -5.26 27.66
N GLU A 263 -14.06 -4.49 27.47
CA GLU A 263 -15.27 -4.93 26.78
C GLU A 263 -15.01 -5.21 25.30
N LEU A 264 -14.21 -4.36 24.64
CA LEU A 264 -13.82 -4.58 23.26
C LEU A 264 -12.94 -5.83 23.12
N TYR A 265 -11.98 -6.03 24.02
CA TYR A 265 -11.16 -7.24 24.05
C TYR A 265 -11.98 -8.49 24.33
N LEU A 266 -13.00 -8.42 25.19
CA LEU A 266 -13.93 -9.53 25.40
C LEU A 266 -14.72 -9.85 24.12
N LYS A 267 -15.23 -8.82 23.43
CA LYS A 267 -15.91 -8.98 22.13
C LYS A 267 -14.98 -9.64 21.10
N ALA A 268 -13.73 -9.23 21.07
CA ALA A 268 -12.72 -9.77 20.18
C ALA A 268 -12.34 -11.22 20.53
N ALA A 269 -12.13 -11.53 21.82
CA ALA A 269 -11.83 -12.88 22.28
C ALA A 269 -12.94 -13.87 21.94
N LYS A 270 -14.20 -13.41 21.99
CA LYS A 270 -15.38 -14.17 21.60
C LYS A 270 -15.39 -14.58 20.13
N HIS A 271 -14.70 -13.87 19.23
CA HIS A 271 -14.73 -14.17 17.80
C HIS A 271 -14.14 -15.55 17.46
N SER A 272 -12.97 -15.88 18.00
CA SER A 272 -12.34 -17.20 17.83
C SER A 272 -11.26 -17.45 18.88
N TRP A 273 -10.91 -18.70 19.15
CA TRP A 273 -9.79 -19.01 20.06
C TRP A 273 -8.46 -18.42 19.58
N LYS A 274 -8.24 -18.33 18.25
CA LYS A 274 -7.06 -17.67 17.66
C LYS A 274 -7.04 -16.17 17.96
N SER A 275 -8.22 -15.54 17.97
CA SER A 275 -8.40 -14.14 18.31
C SER A 275 -7.84 -13.81 19.70
N PHE A 276 -8.06 -14.69 20.68
CA PHE A 276 -7.51 -14.53 22.02
C PHE A 276 -5.98 -14.44 22.04
N CYS A 277 -5.31 -15.22 21.17
CA CYS A 277 -3.84 -15.26 21.12
C CYS A 277 -3.21 -13.92 20.68
N TYR A 278 -3.99 -13.04 20.04
CA TYR A 278 -3.56 -11.71 19.63
C TYR A 278 -3.84 -10.62 20.68
N ILE A 279 -4.56 -10.94 21.76
CA ILE A 279 -4.81 -9.98 22.84
C ILE A 279 -3.53 -9.82 23.66
N PRO A 280 -3.04 -8.60 23.92
CA PRO A 280 -1.87 -8.40 24.75
C PRO A 280 -2.08 -9.05 26.13
N PRO A 281 -1.09 -9.79 26.69
CA PRO A 281 -1.26 -10.52 27.95
C PRO A 281 -1.76 -9.67 29.13
N LYS A 282 -1.37 -8.38 29.18
CA LYS A 282 -1.82 -7.41 30.19
C LYS A 282 -3.31 -7.06 30.10
N ASN A 283 -3.93 -7.27 28.94
CA ASN A 283 -5.34 -6.98 28.64
C ASN A 283 -6.22 -8.24 28.74
N CYS A 284 -5.63 -9.42 28.91
CA CYS A 284 -6.35 -10.66 29.16
C CYS A 284 -6.80 -10.73 30.62
N THR A 285 -8.01 -10.25 30.90
CA THR A 285 -8.61 -10.35 32.24
C THR A 285 -9.06 -11.79 32.54
N PRO A 286 -9.21 -12.18 33.82
CA PRO A 286 -9.77 -13.48 34.19
C PRO A 286 -11.11 -13.79 33.52
N GLU A 287 -11.98 -12.80 33.35
CA GLU A 287 -13.28 -12.93 32.70
C GLU A 287 -13.14 -13.26 31.21
N ILE A 288 -12.21 -12.61 30.51
CA ILE A 288 -11.90 -12.92 29.10
C ILE A 288 -11.37 -14.35 28.98
N CYS A 289 -10.44 -14.73 29.85
CA CYS A 289 -9.84 -16.07 29.85
C CYS A 289 -10.88 -17.17 30.15
N LEU A 290 -11.82 -16.91 31.06
CA LEU A 290 -12.95 -17.80 31.34
C LEU A 290 -13.84 -17.96 30.11
N GLU A 291 -14.21 -16.84 29.48
CA GLU A 291 -15.11 -16.83 28.33
C GLU A 291 -14.57 -17.71 27.20
N VAL A 292 -13.29 -17.57 26.86
CA VAL A 292 -12.68 -18.37 25.79
C VAL A 292 -12.51 -19.84 26.17
N ALA A 293 -12.21 -20.13 27.44
CA ALA A 293 -12.06 -21.51 27.90
C ALA A 293 -13.39 -22.28 27.85
N ILE A 294 -14.51 -21.63 28.17
CA ILE A 294 -15.84 -22.22 28.06
C ILE A 294 -16.27 -22.29 26.58
N ARG A 295 -16.13 -21.20 25.83
CA ARG A 295 -16.65 -21.11 24.46
C ARG A 295 -15.90 -22.01 23.47
N PHE A 296 -14.61 -22.20 23.68
CA PHE A 296 -13.74 -22.96 22.77
C PHE A 296 -13.08 -24.15 23.48
N LYS A 297 -13.80 -24.81 24.38
CA LYS A 297 -13.27 -25.87 25.26
C LYS A 297 -12.49 -26.98 24.53
N ASP A 298 -12.88 -27.32 23.30
CA ASP A 298 -12.22 -28.39 22.51
C ASP A 298 -10.96 -27.92 21.76
N ALA A 299 -10.77 -26.62 21.58
CA ALA A 299 -9.68 -26.04 20.79
C ALA A 299 -8.74 -25.13 21.59
N PHE A 300 -9.16 -24.68 22.78
CA PHE A 300 -8.44 -23.70 23.58
C PHE A 300 -7.55 -24.36 24.64
N GLU A 301 -6.24 -24.18 24.50
CA GLU A 301 -5.25 -24.74 25.41
C GLU A 301 -5.05 -23.84 26.64
N PRO A 302 -5.14 -24.37 27.88
CA PRO A 302 -4.90 -23.60 29.10
C PRO A 302 -3.55 -22.90 29.15
N ALA A 303 -2.51 -23.45 28.50
CA ALA A 303 -1.17 -22.88 28.45
C ALA A 303 -1.12 -21.47 27.81
N ARG A 304 -2.12 -21.09 27.01
CA ARG A 304 -2.24 -19.78 26.36
C ARG A 304 -2.68 -18.68 27.31
N VAL A 305 -3.26 -19.04 28.46
CA VAL A 305 -3.69 -18.07 29.46
C VAL A 305 -2.47 -17.48 30.19
N PRO A 306 -2.38 -16.16 30.36
CA PRO A 306 -1.26 -15.53 31.05
C PRO A 306 -1.01 -16.13 32.43
N MET A 307 0.27 -16.24 32.81
CA MET A 307 0.66 -16.85 34.08
C MET A 307 -0.06 -16.20 35.28
N ALA A 308 -0.16 -14.86 35.30
CA ALA A 308 -0.84 -14.11 36.36
C ALA A 308 -2.32 -14.48 36.53
N VAL A 309 -3.00 -14.87 35.45
CA VAL A 309 -4.39 -15.33 35.51
C VAL A 309 -4.44 -16.80 35.97
N ARG A 310 -3.54 -17.66 35.46
CA ARG A 310 -3.50 -19.08 35.83
C ARG A 310 -3.15 -19.34 37.29
N SER A 311 -2.16 -18.63 37.83
CA SER A 311 -1.69 -18.79 39.21
C SER A 311 -2.43 -17.91 40.22
N GLY A 312 -3.25 -16.96 39.74
CA GLY A 312 -4.06 -16.11 40.60
C GLY A 312 -5.21 -16.88 41.25
N SER A 313 -5.90 -16.20 42.19
CA SER A 313 -7.18 -16.66 42.74
C SER A 313 -8.29 -15.80 42.17
N ASN A 314 -8.81 -16.21 41.01
CA ASN A 314 -9.77 -15.47 40.21
C ASN A 314 -10.82 -16.43 39.61
N ILE A 315 -11.76 -15.87 38.84
CA ILE A 315 -12.86 -16.64 38.26
C ILE A 315 -12.40 -17.74 37.28
N TYR A 316 -11.30 -17.50 36.56
CA TYR A 316 -10.72 -18.50 35.65
C TYR A 316 -10.07 -19.65 36.42
N SER A 317 -9.23 -19.34 37.41
CA SER A 317 -8.58 -20.38 38.23
C SER A 317 -9.63 -21.21 38.98
N LEU A 318 -10.69 -20.57 39.47
CA LEU A 318 -11.86 -21.24 40.07
C LEU A 318 -12.51 -22.23 39.09
N PHE A 319 -12.74 -21.83 37.84
CA PHE A 319 -13.28 -22.72 36.81
C PHE A 319 -12.39 -23.94 36.60
N ARG A 320 -11.07 -23.77 36.53
CA ARG A 320 -10.13 -24.90 36.40
C ARG A 320 -10.14 -25.82 37.61
N THR A 321 -10.22 -25.27 38.82
CA THR A 321 -10.35 -26.08 40.05
C THR A 321 -11.66 -26.88 40.04
N LEU A 322 -12.77 -26.24 39.65
CA LEU A 322 -14.08 -26.90 39.56
C LEU A 322 -14.06 -28.01 38.50
N GLU A 323 -13.56 -27.74 37.30
CA GLU A 323 -13.44 -28.70 36.20
C GLU A 323 -12.61 -29.93 36.63
N ASN A 324 -11.50 -29.71 37.34
CA ASN A 324 -10.68 -30.80 37.85
C ASN A 324 -11.40 -31.62 38.93
N ALA A 325 -12.17 -30.98 39.79
CA ALA A 325 -12.92 -31.62 40.87
C ALA A 325 -14.12 -32.41 40.34
N THR A 326 -14.80 -31.93 39.30
CA THR A 326 -16.01 -32.58 38.77
C THR A 326 -15.77 -33.43 37.53
N LYS A 327 -14.57 -33.36 36.96
CA LYS A 327 -14.21 -33.95 35.66
C LYS A 327 -15.18 -33.50 34.55
N SER A 328 -15.73 -32.30 34.67
CA SER A 328 -16.69 -31.73 33.73
C SER A 328 -16.33 -30.28 33.43
N SER A 329 -16.39 -29.91 32.16
CA SER A 329 -16.21 -28.54 31.69
C SER A 329 -17.55 -27.89 31.30
N ASP A 330 -18.68 -28.53 31.62
CA ASP A 330 -20.01 -28.10 31.18
C ASP A 330 -20.61 -27.07 32.14
N TYR A 331 -19.92 -25.93 32.24
CA TYR A 331 -20.34 -24.77 33.03
C TYR A 331 -20.48 -23.54 32.15
N THR A 332 -21.49 -22.72 32.43
CA THR A 332 -21.65 -21.43 31.78
C THR A 332 -20.84 -20.35 32.48
N VAL A 333 -20.50 -19.29 31.75
CA VAL A 333 -19.81 -18.11 32.32
C VAL A 333 -20.61 -17.53 33.49
N GLU A 334 -21.94 -17.52 33.39
CA GLU A 334 -22.82 -16.99 34.44
C GLU A 334 -22.80 -17.86 35.70
N GLN A 335 -22.84 -19.19 35.56
CA GLN A 335 -22.69 -20.11 36.69
C GLN A 335 -21.36 -19.89 37.41
N MET A 336 -20.27 -19.65 36.67
CA MET A 336 -18.97 -19.38 37.25
C MET A 336 -18.89 -18.01 37.94
N LYS A 337 -19.55 -16.98 37.39
CA LYS A 337 -19.66 -15.66 38.03
C LYS A 337 -20.44 -15.75 39.34
N ASP A 338 -21.58 -16.43 39.31
CA ASP A 338 -22.43 -16.66 40.47
C ASP A 338 -21.68 -17.43 41.56
N LEU A 339 -21.01 -18.52 41.19
CA LEU A 339 -20.20 -19.31 42.11
C LEU A 339 -19.05 -18.47 42.69
N TYR A 340 -18.32 -17.74 41.84
CA TYR A 340 -17.24 -16.86 42.30
C TYR A 340 -17.74 -15.81 43.29
N ASN A 341 -18.97 -15.32 43.12
CA ASN A 341 -19.64 -14.40 44.03
C ASN A 341 -20.28 -15.06 45.26
N GLY A 342 -20.08 -16.36 45.46
CA GLY A 342 -20.48 -17.09 46.66
C GLY A 342 -21.87 -17.73 46.56
N LYS A 343 -22.55 -17.65 45.42
CA LYS A 343 -23.81 -18.39 45.23
C LYS A 343 -23.52 -19.89 45.10
N PRO A 344 -24.39 -20.75 45.67
CA PRO A 344 -24.22 -22.19 45.56
C PRO A 344 -24.48 -22.69 44.13
N LEU A 345 -23.67 -23.65 43.69
CA LEU A 345 -23.81 -24.37 42.44
C LEU A 345 -23.99 -25.86 42.73
N ILE A 346 -25.04 -26.48 42.18
CA ILE A 346 -25.24 -27.93 42.30
C ILE A 346 -24.47 -28.61 41.18
N VAL A 347 -23.65 -29.59 41.53
CA VAL A 347 -22.89 -30.41 40.57
C VAL A 347 -23.18 -31.88 40.79
N LYS A 348 -23.16 -32.66 39.71
CA LYS A 348 -23.50 -34.08 39.75
C LYS A 348 -22.44 -34.91 40.47
N ASN A 349 -21.18 -34.80 40.08
CA ASN A 349 -20.11 -35.63 40.63
C ASN A 349 -18.98 -34.72 41.12
N VAL A 350 -18.48 -35.00 42.32
CA VAL A 350 -17.26 -34.38 42.86
C VAL A 350 -16.28 -35.47 43.25
N HIS A 351 -15.12 -35.47 42.62
CA HIS A 351 -14.03 -36.38 42.86
C HIS A 351 -13.09 -35.77 43.90
N THR A 352 -12.93 -36.46 45.02
CA THR A 352 -11.90 -36.20 46.02
C THR A 352 -10.85 -37.31 45.96
N ASP A 353 -9.72 -37.15 46.65
CA ASP A 353 -8.64 -38.14 46.67
C ASP A 353 -9.09 -39.54 47.19
N TYR A 354 -10.21 -39.59 47.92
CA TYR A 354 -10.67 -40.80 48.58
C TYR A 354 -12.02 -41.31 48.07
N GLN A 355 -12.91 -40.42 47.59
CA GLN A 355 -14.30 -40.77 47.25
C GLN A 355 -14.87 -39.88 46.13
N VAL A 356 -15.85 -40.42 45.41
CA VAL A 356 -16.72 -39.66 44.51
C VAL A 356 -18.03 -39.37 45.24
N HIS A 357 -18.43 -38.10 45.27
CA HIS A 357 -19.68 -37.65 45.89
C HIS A 357 -20.69 -37.24 44.82
N ASP A 358 -21.86 -37.87 44.86
CA ASP A 358 -22.97 -37.54 43.97
C ASP A 358 -23.83 -36.40 44.53
N ASN A 359 -24.34 -35.55 43.64
CA ASN A 359 -25.20 -34.40 43.88
C ASN A 359 -24.68 -33.53 45.04
N CYS A 360 -23.66 -32.73 44.75
CA CYS A 360 -23.04 -31.84 45.73
C CYS A 360 -23.42 -30.39 45.50
N VAL A 361 -23.61 -29.65 46.58
CA VAL A 361 -23.64 -28.18 46.56
C VAL A 361 -22.22 -27.68 46.75
N ILE A 362 -21.71 -26.98 45.75
CA ILE A 362 -20.43 -26.30 45.78
C ILE A 362 -20.65 -24.81 46.04
N THR A 363 -19.83 -24.22 46.91
CA THR A 363 -19.75 -22.77 47.15
C THR A 363 -18.29 -22.34 47.13
N PHE A 364 -18.01 -21.10 46.73
CA PHE A 364 -16.65 -20.55 46.79
C PHE A 364 -16.47 -19.61 47.99
N ASP A 365 -15.49 -19.90 48.82
CA ASP A 365 -15.10 -19.06 49.94
C ASP A 365 -14.04 -18.06 49.48
N LYS A 366 -14.45 -16.82 49.16
CA LYS A 366 -13.53 -15.75 48.73
C LYS A 366 -12.45 -15.43 49.77
N LYS A 367 -12.75 -15.57 51.08
CA LYS A 367 -11.81 -15.20 52.16
C LYS A 367 -10.65 -16.19 52.22
N HIS A 368 -10.96 -17.48 52.12
CA HIS A 368 -9.97 -18.55 52.18
C HIS A 368 -9.54 -19.08 50.81
N LYS A 369 -10.13 -18.56 49.73
CA LYS A 369 -9.81 -18.90 48.33
C LYS A 369 -9.97 -20.38 48.01
N GLN A 370 -11.02 -21.02 48.53
CA GLN A 370 -11.23 -22.47 48.45
C GLN A 370 -12.65 -22.83 48.03
N LEU A 371 -12.81 -23.98 47.37
CA LEU A 371 -14.11 -24.59 47.09
C LEU A 371 -14.59 -25.36 48.32
N LEU A 372 -15.84 -25.13 48.69
CA LEU A 372 -16.52 -25.85 49.75
C LEU A 372 -17.57 -26.77 49.13
N CYS A 373 -17.45 -28.07 49.38
CA CYS A 373 -18.37 -29.10 48.89
C CYS A 373 -19.25 -29.63 50.03
N ARG A 374 -20.56 -29.77 49.80
CA ARG A 374 -21.50 -30.42 50.71
C ARG A 374 -22.43 -31.36 49.95
N PRO A 375 -22.58 -32.63 50.36
CA PRO A 375 -23.58 -33.52 49.76
C PRO A 375 -24.99 -32.95 49.93
N VAL A 376 -25.83 -33.03 48.89
CA VAL A 376 -27.26 -32.74 49.01
C VAL A 376 -27.88 -33.84 49.85
N GLN A 377 -28.33 -33.52 51.07
CA GLN A 377 -29.05 -34.48 51.90
C GLN A 377 -30.34 -34.88 51.17
N LYS A 378 -30.47 -36.16 50.79
CA LYS A 378 -31.76 -36.73 50.38
C LYS A 378 -32.69 -36.60 51.60
N GLN A 379 -33.74 -35.79 51.50
CA GLN A 379 -34.86 -35.92 52.42
C GLN A 379 -35.47 -37.30 52.17
N THR A 380 -35.16 -38.27 53.02
CA THR A 380 -35.90 -39.53 53.08
C THR A 380 -37.33 -39.17 53.48
N LYS A 381 -38.26 -39.29 52.52
CA LYS A 381 -39.70 -39.35 52.81
C LYS A 381 -39.97 -40.68 53.53
N GLU A 382 -39.66 -40.74 54.81
CA GLU A 382 -40.10 -41.81 55.71
C GLU A 382 -39.97 -41.28 57.14
N GLN A 383 -41.00 -40.57 57.60
CA GLN A 383 -41.44 -40.45 59.01
C GLN A 383 -42.49 -39.34 59.15
N VAL A 384 -43.70 -39.63 58.67
CA VAL A 384 -44.96 -39.10 59.21
C VAL A 384 -45.85 -40.34 59.14
N GLU A 385 -45.97 -41.18 60.17
CA GLU A 385 -46.74 -40.95 61.40
C GLU A 385 -46.28 -41.94 62.50
N LYS A 386 -46.01 -41.46 63.71
CA LYS A 386 -46.64 -41.89 64.99
C LYS A 386 -45.99 -41.19 66.20
N PRO A 387 -46.75 -41.00 67.30
CA PRO A 387 -46.69 -39.78 68.09
C PRO A 387 -45.68 -39.80 69.25
N MET A 388 -45.37 -38.57 69.69
CA MET A 388 -44.58 -38.16 70.86
C MET A 388 -44.49 -39.17 72.01
N ARG A 389 -43.25 -39.55 72.35
CA ARG A 389 -42.81 -39.70 73.75
C ARG A 389 -41.49 -38.97 73.97
N LYS A 390 -41.50 -38.10 74.98
CA LYS A 390 -40.39 -37.28 75.48
C LYS A 390 -39.24 -38.17 75.94
N LEU A 391 -37.98 -37.78 75.69
CA LEU A 391 -37.02 -37.33 76.72
C LEU A 391 -35.56 -37.29 76.21
N GLN A 392 -34.93 -36.18 76.60
CA GLN A 392 -33.52 -36.00 76.97
C GLN A 392 -32.44 -35.70 75.92
N LYS A 393 -31.79 -34.56 76.22
CA LYS A 393 -30.61 -33.94 75.63
C LYS A 393 -29.41 -34.90 75.64
N THR A 394 -28.60 -34.88 74.59
CA THR A 394 -27.14 -34.76 74.72
C THR A 394 -26.55 -34.10 73.47
N ASN A 395 -25.61 -33.19 73.73
CA ASN A 395 -24.81 -32.45 72.76
C ASN A 395 -23.92 -33.38 71.93
N MET A 396 -23.62 -33.06 70.66
CA MET A 396 -22.26 -33.04 70.09
C MET A 396 -22.27 -32.44 68.67
N THR A 397 -21.33 -31.52 68.43
CA THR A 397 -21.04 -30.76 67.21
C THR A 397 -20.55 -31.60 66.01
N PRO A 398 -20.90 -31.27 64.75
CA PRO A 398 -20.25 -31.85 63.58
C PRO A 398 -19.05 -31.00 63.09
N GLN A 399 -17.88 -31.64 63.00
CA GLN A 399 -16.65 -31.09 62.42
C GLN A 399 -16.77 -30.91 60.89
N LYS A 400 -16.45 -29.71 60.41
CA LYS A 400 -16.24 -29.40 58.98
C LYS A 400 -14.86 -29.89 58.54
N ARG A 401 -14.77 -30.61 57.42
CA ARG A 401 -13.49 -30.94 56.75
C ARG A 401 -13.26 -30.05 55.52
N LYS A 402 -12.02 -29.56 55.40
CA LYS A 402 -11.50 -28.74 54.29
C LYS A 402 -10.98 -29.67 53.18
N ILE A 403 -11.03 -29.19 51.93
CA ILE A 403 -10.39 -29.78 50.74
C ILE A 403 -9.39 -28.75 50.22
#